data_AF-A0A536LXI7-F1
#
_entry.id   AF-A0A536LXI7-F1
#
_cell.length_a   1.000
_cell.length_b   1.000
_cell.length_c   1.000
_cell.angle_alpha   90.00
_cell.angle_beta   90.00
_cell.angle_gamma   90.00
#
_symmetry.space_group_name_H-M   'P 1'
#
loop_
_entity.id
_entity.type
_entity.pdbx_description
1 polymer ?
#
loop_
_entity_poly.entity_id
_entity_poly.type
_entity_poly.pdbx_seq_one_letter_code
_entity_poly.pdbx_strand_id
1 'polypeptide(L)'
;MFVAKNDPDVKWNAAQSVVILGGLWLISAILYAVTLWPLGALVWLIGMVYWVIFLVGAFNYQGGRIKAPGIGQFTDQLTDQLANAVK
;
A
#
# COMPACT_ATOMS: atom_id res chain seq x y z
N MET A 1 -12.93 14.83 -5.48
CA MET A 1 -12.36 14.24 -4.25
C MET A 1 -13.41 13.85 -3.20
N PHE A 2 -14.60 14.45 -3.14
CA PHE A 2 -15.61 14.13 -2.10
C PHE A 2 -16.60 13.01 -2.44
N VAL A 3 -16.82 12.71 -3.72
CA VAL A 3 -17.77 11.66 -4.17
C VAL A 3 -17.31 10.26 -3.75
N ALA A 4 -16.00 10.02 -3.70
CA ALA A 4 -15.39 8.72 -3.39
C ALA A 4 -15.06 8.53 -1.89
N LYS A 5 -15.26 9.55 -1.04
CA LYS A 5 -14.85 9.49 0.38
C LYS A 5 -15.54 8.34 1.13
N ASN A 6 -16.82 8.14 0.84
CA ASN A 6 -17.65 7.14 1.51
C ASN A 6 -17.69 5.80 0.76
N ASP A 7 -16.97 5.69 -0.37
CA ASP A 7 -16.89 4.45 -1.13
C ASP A 7 -16.00 3.44 -0.37
N PRO A 8 -16.53 2.27 0.00
CA PRO A 8 -15.79 1.29 0.79
C PRO A 8 -14.54 0.75 0.07
N ASP A 9 -14.57 0.63 -1.26
CA ASP A 9 -13.45 0.09 -2.02
C ASP A 9 -12.35 1.14 -2.19
N VAL A 10 -12.71 2.42 -2.33
CA VAL A 10 -11.74 3.52 -2.33
C VAL A 10 -11.03 3.63 -0.99
N LYS A 11 -11.78 3.54 0.13
CA LYS A 11 -11.20 3.52 1.48
C LYS A 11 -10.26 2.33 1.65
N TRP A 12 -10.66 1.16 1.16
CA TRP A 12 -9.86 -0.05 1.25
C TRP A 12 -8.56 0.05 0.43
N ASN A 13 -8.62 0.54 -0.81
CA ASN A 13 -7.44 0.74 -1.65
C ASN A 13 -6.46 1.78 -1.05
N ALA A 14 -6.99 2.85 -0.44
CA ALA A 14 -6.19 3.81 0.29
C ALA A 14 -5.53 3.18 1.53
N ALA A 15 -6.28 2.40 2.30
CA ALA A 15 -5.76 1.67 3.46
C ALA A 15 -4.66 0.68 3.03
N GLN A 16 -4.84 -0.06 1.93
CA GLN A 16 -3.83 -0.99 1.43
C GLN A 16 -2.55 -0.25 1.03
N SER A 17 -2.69 0.89 0.35
CA SER A 17 -1.54 1.71 -0.03
C SER A 17 -0.75 2.15 1.19
N VAL A 18 -1.42 2.52 2.29
CA VAL A 18 -0.75 2.86 3.57
C VAL A 18 -0.06 1.64 4.17
N VAL A 19 -0.74 0.49 4.26
CA VAL A 19 -0.17 -0.73 4.85
C VAL A 19 1.07 -1.19 4.07
N ILE A 20 0.98 -1.24 2.75
CA ILE A 20 2.06 -1.75 1.89
C ILE A 20 3.16 -0.71 1.71
N LEU A 21 2.84 0.48 1.17
CA LEU A 21 3.85 1.47 0.83
C LEU A 21 4.38 2.17 2.08
N GLY A 22 3.52 2.45 3.06
CA GLY A 22 3.96 3.01 4.35
C GLY A 22 4.82 2.01 5.14
N GLY A 23 4.46 0.72 5.13
CA GLY A 23 5.27 -0.34 5.73
C GLY A 23 6.64 -0.49 5.07
N LEU A 24 6.69 -0.58 3.73
CA LEU A 24 7.93 -0.67 2.97
C LEU A 24 8.80 0.59 3.13
N TRP A 25 8.18 1.76 3.15
CA TRP A 25 8.86 3.02 3.43
C TRP A 25 9.51 3.01 4.83
N LEU A 26 8.77 2.59 5.86
CA LEU A 26 9.29 2.52 7.23
C LEU A 26 10.48 1.55 7.33
N ILE A 27 10.38 0.37 6.72
CA ILE A 27 11.47 -0.61 6.68
C ILE A 27 12.70 0.00 5.97
N SER A 28 12.50 0.62 4.80
CA SER A 28 13.58 1.27 4.05
C SER A 28 14.24 2.39 4.86
N ALA A 29 13.45 3.24 5.52
CA ALA A 29 13.95 4.31 6.38
C ALA A 29 14.79 3.80 7.54
N ILE A 30 14.36 2.71 8.21
CA ILE A 30 15.12 2.07 9.29
C ILE A 30 16.45 1.54 8.75
N LEU A 31 16.44 0.84 7.60
CA LEU A 31 17.67 0.32 6.98
C LEU A 31 18.65 1.43 6.62
N TYR A 32 18.17 2.57 6.13
CA TYR A 32 19.02 3.74 5.89
C TYR A 32 19.60 4.30 7.19
N ALA A 33 18.81 4.39 8.26
CA ALA A 33 19.22 4.90 9.56
C ALA A 33 20.32 4.03 10.22
N VAL A 34 20.28 2.71 10.02
CA VAL A 34 21.29 1.77 10.54
C VAL A 34 22.43 1.48 9.55
N THR A 35 22.66 2.40 8.60
CA THR A 35 23.74 2.35 7.58
C THR A 35 23.73 1.14 6.64
N LEU A 36 22.61 0.41 6.54
CA LEU A 36 22.37 -0.68 5.59
C LEU A 36 21.77 -0.16 4.26
N TRP A 37 22.41 0.83 3.66
CA TRP A 37 21.87 1.58 2.51
C TRP A 37 21.53 0.72 1.29
N PRO A 38 22.35 -0.27 0.88
CA PRO A 38 22.00 -1.12 -0.27
C PRO A 38 20.69 -1.89 -0.06
N LEU A 39 20.44 -2.38 1.16
CA LEU A 39 19.19 -3.08 1.49
C LEU A 39 18.02 -2.08 1.53
N GLY A 40 18.23 -0.89 2.09
CA GLY A 40 17.24 0.19 2.09
C GLY A 40 16.80 0.56 0.67
N ALA A 41 17.74 0.65 -0.27
CA ALA A 41 17.48 0.92 -1.69
C ALA A 41 16.70 -0.21 -2.36
N LEU A 42 17.03 -1.48 -2.07
CA LEU A 42 16.28 -2.62 -2.59
C LEU A 42 14.82 -2.65 -2.08
N VAL A 43 14.59 -2.40 -0.79
CA VAL A 43 13.23 -2.31 -0.24
C VAL A 43 12.45 -1.16 -0.87
N TRP A 44 13.10 -0.02 -1.09
CA TRP A 44 12.47 1.11 -1.77
C TRP A 44 12.06 0.76 -3.21
N LEU A 45 12.91 0.05 -3.97
CA LEU A 45 12.59 -0.42 -5.32
C LEU A 45 11.40 -1.39 -5.31
N ILE A 46 11.30 -2.28 -4.33
CA ILE A 46 10.12 -3.14 -4.16
C ILE A 46 8.86 -2.30 -3.92
N GLY A 47 8.96 -1.26 -3.09
CA GLY A 47 7.89 -0.28 -2.89
C GLY A 47 7.48 0.43 -4.18
N MET A 48 8.45 0.80 -5.02
CA MET A 48 8.19 1.40 -6.34
C MET A 48 7.42 0.44 -7.25
N VAL A 49 7.75 -0.86 -7.25
CA VAL A 49 7.02 -1.88 -8.03
C VAL A 49 5.56 -1.96 -7.57
N TYR A 50 5.30 -2.06 -6.25
CA TYR A 50 3.93 -2.05 -5.73
C TYR A 50 3.18 -0.77 -6.06
N TRP A 51 3.85 0.38 -6.00
CA TRP A 51 3.24 1.65 -6.40
C TRP A 51 2.80 1.65 -7.87
N VAL A 52 3.63 1.13 -8.79
CA VAL A 52 3.24 0.98 -10.21
C VAL A 52 2.06 0.03 -10.35
N ILE A 53 2.06 -1.11 -9.66
CA ILE A 53 0.96 -2.08 -9.70
C ILE A 53 -0.36 -1.42 -9.25
N PHE A 54 -0.35 -0.69 -8.14
CA PHE A 54 -1.54 -0.02 -7.62
C PHE A 54 -1.99 1.15 -8.51
N LEU A 55 -1.05 1.91 -9.07
CA LEU A 55 -1.35 2.99 -10.02
C LEU A 55 -2.04 2.44 -11.28
N VAL A 56 -1.45 1.42 -11.91
CA VAL A 56 -2.04 0.78 -13.09
C VAL A 56 -3.39 0.15 -12.73
N GLY A 57 -3.46 -0.53 -11.59
CA GLY A 57 -4.72 -1.09 -11.09
C GLY A 57 -5.81 -0.03 -10.93
N ALA A 58 -5.49 1.15 -10.38
CA ALA A 58 -6.46 2.22 -10.17
C ALA A 58 -7.14 2.66 -11.48
N PHE A 59 -6.40 2.65 -12.60
CA PHE A 59 -6.97 2.96 -13.91
C PHE A 59 -7.77 1.82 -14.54
N ASN A 60 -7.44 0.56 -14.24
CA ASN A 60 -8.05 -0.60 -14.90
C ASN A 60 -9.25 -1.18 -14.14
N TYR A 61 -9.31 -1.04 -12.81
CA TYR A 61 -10.35 -1.67 -11.98
C TYR A 61 -11.54 -0.74 -11.63
N GLN A 62 -11.62 0.44 -12.24
CA GLN A 62 -12.74 1.39 -12.07
C GLN A 62 -13.11 1.70 -10.59
N GLY A 63 -12.12 1.65 -9.69
CA GLY A 63 -12.33 1.89 -8.25
C GLY A 63 -12.53 0.64 -7.39
N GLY A 64 -12.62 -0.56 -7.99
CA GLY A 64 -12.70 -1.82 -7.27
C GLY A 64 -11.43 -2.16 -6.48
N ARG A 65 -11.52 -3.13 -5.56
CA ARG A 65 -10.40 -3.54 -4.70
C ARG A 65 -9.24 -4.14 -5.49
N ILE A 66 -8.04 -3.62 -5.27
CA ILE A 66 -6.81 -4.12 -5.88
C ILE A 66 -6.02 -4.81 -4.77
N LYS A 67 -5.95 -6.14 -4.76
CA LYS A 67 -5.16 -6.85 -3.74
C LYS A 67 -3.66 -6.76 -4.05
N ALA A 68 -2.83 -6.61 -3.01
CA ALA A 68 -1.38 -6.67 -3.13
C ALA A 68 -0.93 -8.06 -3.62
N PRO A 69 -0.35 -8.18 -4.83
CA PRO A 69 0.05 -9.48 -5.34
C PRO A 69 1.12 -10.14 -4.46
N GLY A 70 1.00 -11.44 -4.25
CA GLY A 70 1.95 -12.26 -3.47
C GLY A 70 1.85 -12.12 -1.95
N ILE A 71 1.39 -10.98 -1.43
CA ILE A 71 1.41 -10.70 0.02
C ILE A 71 0.04 -10.38 0.62
N GLY A 72 -1.02 -10.30 -0.18
CA GLY A 72 -2.39 -9.99 0.29
C GLY A 72 -2.85 -10.86 1.46
N GLN A 73 -2.51 -12.15 1.47
CA GLN A 73 -2.86 -13.06 2.58
C GLN A 73 -2.33 -12.62 3.95
N PHE A 74 -1.25 -11.85 4.00
CA PHE A 74 -0.64 -11.36 5.23
C PHE A 74 -1.12 -9.96 5.62
N THR A 75 -1.62 -9.19 4.66
CA THR A 75 -1.91 -7.76 4.83
C THR A 75 -3.39 -7.42 4.77
N ASP A 76 -4.23 -8.32 4.23
CA ASP A 76 -5.66 -8.09 4.04
C ASP A 76 -6.36 -7.77 5.38
N GLN A 77 -6.06 -8.51 6.46
CA GLN A 77 -6.67 -8.26 7.77
C GLN A 77 -6.35 -6.86 8.31
N LEU A 78 -5.08 -6.45 8.25
CA LEU A 78 -4.68 -5.11 8.71
C LEU A 78 -5.27 -4.03 7.81
N THR A 79 -5.38 -4.30 6.50
CA THR A 79 -6.01 -3.40 5.53
C THR A 79 -7.48 -3.19 5.85
N ASP A 80 -8.23 -4.28 6.10
CA ASP A 80 -9.65 -4.22 6.48
C ASP A 80 -9.84 -3.42 7.79
N GLN A 81 -9.01 -3.68 8.80
CA GLN A 81 -9.05 -2.95 10.07
C GLN A 81 -8.81 -1.45 9.88
N LEU A 82 -7.79 -1.08 9.09
CA LEU A 82 -7.46 0.32 8.82
C LEU A 82 -8.55 1.02 8.00
N ALA A 83 -9.11 0.36 6.98
CA ALA A 83 -10.19 0.91 6.17
C ALA A 83 -11.45 1.20 6.99
N ASN A 84 -11.77 0.33 7.95
CA ASN A 84 -12.93 0.46 8.84
C ASN A 84 -12.71 1.48 9.96
N ALA A 85 -11.46 1.81 10.31
CA ALA A 85 -11.15 2.81 11.33
C ALA A 85 -11.36 4.26 10.84
N VAL A 86 -11.34 4.50 9.53
CA VAL A 86 -11.56 5.83 8.93
C VAL A 86 -13.06 6.09 8.81
N LYS A 87 -13.54 7.24 9.32
CA LYS A 87 -14.96 7.63 9.31
C LYS A 87 -15.35 8.47 8.08
#